data_AF-A0A396GR20-F1
#
_entry.id   AF-A0A396GR20-F1
#
_cell.length_a   1.000
_cell.length_b   1.000
_cell.length_c   1.000
_cell.angle_alpha   90.00
_cell.angle_beta   90.00
_cell.angle_gamma   90.00
#
_symmetry.space_group_name_H-M   'P 1'
#
loop_
_entity.id
_entity.type
_entity.pdbx_description
1 polymer ?
#
loop_
_entity_poly.entity_id
_entity_poly.type
_entity_poly.pdbx_seq_one_letter_code
_entity_poly.pdbx_strand_id
1 'polypeptide(L)' 'MDTDLHQIIKSAQSLSNDICRYFLFRLLLGLKYLHSANVLHRDLKPGNLLVSRNCDL' A
#
# COMPACT_ATOMS: atom_id res chain seq x y z
N MET A 1 -12.60 -8.82 5.66
CA MET A 1 -12.35 -8.72 4.24
C MET A 1 -11.18 -7.81 4.09
N ASP A 2 -10.03 -8.42 3.89
CA ASP A 2 -8.83 -7.75 3.41
C ASP A 2 -9.16 -7.15 2.03
N THR A 3 -8.78 -5.90 1.82
CA THR A 3 -9.03 -5.16 0.59
C THR A 3 -7.70 -4.78 -0.02
N ASP A 4 -7.68 -4.39 -1.28
CA ASP A 4 -6.48 -3.81 -1.90
C ASP A 4 -6.62 -2.27 -1.98
N LEU A 5 -5.50 -1.58 -2.21
CA LEU A 5 -5.49 -0.13 -2.36
C LEU A 5 -6.31 0.33 -3.58
N HIS A 6 -6.47 -0.51 -4.61
CA HIS A 6 -7.29 -0.18 -5.79
C HIS A 6 -8.77 -0.05 -5.44
N GLN A 7 -9.30 -0.92 -4.58
CA GLN A 7 -10.66 -0.82 -4.06
C GLN A 7 -10.85 0.39 -3.15
N ILE A 8 -9.84 0.73 -2.34
CA ILE A 8 -9.88 1.92 -1.46
C ILE A 8 -9.97 3.20 -2.30
N ILE A 9 -9.12 3.32 -3.33
CA ILE A 9 -9.13 4.48 -4.24
C ILE A 9 -10.46 4.61 -4.99
N LYS A 10 -11.09 3.49 -5.34
CA LYS A 10 -12.40 3.48 -6.02
C LYS A 10 -13.59 3.70 -5.08
N SER A 11 -13.39 3.53 -3.79
CA SER A 11 -14.45 3.73 -2.80
C SER A 11 -14.80 5.22 -2.68
N ALA A 12 -16.03 5.52 -2.26
CA ALA A 12 -16.45 6.90 -1.94
C ALA A 12 -15.79 7.45 -0.65
N GLN A 13 -14.83 6.72 -0.07
CA GLN A 13 -14.17 7.09 1.17
C GLN A 13 -13.11 8.16 0.89
N SER A 14 -13.18 9.27 1.63
CA SER A 14 -12.22 10.36 1.45
C SER A 14 -10.85 9.96 2.01
N LEU A 15 -9.86 9.87 1.15
CA LEU A 15 -8.46 9.63 1.50
C LEU A 15 -7.85 10.96 1.96
N SER A 16 -7.67 11.12 3.28
CA SER A 16 -6.94 12.28 3.81
C SER A 16 -5.46 12.20 3.45
N ASN A 17 -4.80 13.36 3.40
CA ASN A 17 -3.35 13.43 3.16
C ASN A 17 -2.54 12.61 4.17
N ASP A 18 -3.02 12.50 5.41
CA ASP A 18 -2.36 11.70 6.45
C ASP A 18 -2.40 10.21 6.13
N ILE A 19 -3.54 9.71 5.64
CA ILE A 19 -3.70 8.32 5.21
C ILE A 19 -2.81 8.03 3.99
N CYS A 20 -2.78 8.95 3.01
CA CYS A 20 -1.89 8.84 1.86
C CYS A 20 -0.41 8.76 2.28
N ARG A 21 0.00 9.61 3.23
CA ARG A 21 1.37 9.61 3.77
C ARG A 21 1.69 8.32 4.51
N TYR A 22 0.74 7.76 5.27
CA TYR A 22 0.89 6.48 5.94
C TYR A 22 1.11 5.35 4.92
N PHE A 23 0.26 5.26 3.89
CA PHE A 23 0.40 4.22 2.85
C PHE A 23 1.73 4.33 2.11
N LEU A 24 2.13 5.55 1.73
CA LEU A 24 3.41 5.78 1.07
C LEU A 24 4.59 5.35 1.94
N PHE A 25 4.57 5.70 3.22
CA PHE A 25 5.61 5.29 4.17
C PHE A 25 5.74 3.77 4.26
N ARG A 26 4.62 3.06 4.40
CA ARG A 26 4.60 1.60 4.53
C ARG A 26 5.02 0.90 3.24
N LEU A 27 4.62 1.42 2.08
CA LEU A 27 5.07 0.95 0.78
C LEU A 27 6.60 1.08 0.64
N LEU A 28 7.15 2.25 0.96
CA LEU A 28 8.60 2.49 0.89
C LEU A 28 9.38 1.61 1.86
N LEU A 29 8.83 1.33 3.05
CA LEU A 29 9.43 0.41 4.01
C LEU A 29 9.50 -1.03 3.46
N GLY A 30 8.42 -1.52 2.85
CA GLY A 30 8.40 -2.82 2.19
C GLY A 30 9.37 -2.91 1.01
N LEU A 31 9.45 -1.86 0.19
CA LEU A 31 10.41 -1.77 -0.91
C LEU A 31 11.85 -1.75 -0.40
N LYS A 32 12.15 -1.02 0.68
CA LYS A 32 13.46 -1.04 1.32
C LYS A 32 13.86 -2.46 1.72
N TYR A 33 12.94 -3.22 2.29
CA TYR A 33 13.17 -4.62 2.65
C TYR A 33 13.47 -5.49 1.41
N LEU A 34 12.62 -5.43 0.38
CA LEU A 34 12.84 -6.19 -0.86
C LEU A 34 14.19 -5.86 -1.51
N HIS A 35 14.50 -4.56 -1.63
CA HIS A 35 15.75 -4.10 -2.23
C HIS A 35 16.97 -4.49 -1.39
N SER A 36 16.84 -4.57 -0.06
CA SER A 36 17.92 -5.09 0.81
C SER A 36 18.24 -6.57 0.58
N ALA A 37 17.29 -7.32 0.00
CA ALA A 37 17.45 -8.71 -0.41
C ALA A 37 17.78 -8.85 -1.91
N ASN A 38 18.14 -7.76 -2.61
CA ASN A 38 18.34 -7.71 -4.05
C ASN A 38 17.12 -8.15 -4.88
N VAL A 39 15.91 -8.03 -4.34
CA VAL A 39 14.65 -8.39 -5.02
C VAL A 39 13.98 -7.12 -5.56
N LEU A 40 13.68 -7.11 -6.86
CA LEU A 40 12.85 -6.09 -7.50
C LEU A 40 11.40 -6.58 -7.63
N HIS A 41 10.45 -5.79 -7.12
CA HIS A 41 9.02 -6.13 -7.21
C HIS A 41 8.51 -6.22 -8.65
N ARG A 42 8.96 -5.32 -9.54
CA ARG A 42 8.66 -5.22 -10.99
C ARG A 42 7.20 -4.95 -11.40
N ASP A 43 6.21 -5.30 -10.58
CA ASP A 43 4.78 -5.04 -10.88
C ASP A 43 4.11 -4.27 -9.74
N LEU A 44 4.62 -3.07 -9.44
CA LEU A 44 4.07 -2.25 -8.37
C LEU A 44 2.83 -1.50 -8.86
N LYS A 45 1.65 -1.86 -8.33
CA LYS A 45 0.37 -1.24 -8.66
C LYS A 45 -0.60 -1.34 -7.47
N PRO A 46 -1.64 -0.48 -7.39
CA PRO A 46 -2.55 -0.46 -6.24
C PRO A 46 -3.22 -1.82 -5.94
N GLY A 47 -3.51 -2.62 -6.97
CA GLY A 47 -4.10 -3.97 -6.78
C GLY A 47 -3.15 -5.01 -6.15
N ASN A 48 -1.83 -4.75 -6.11
CA ASN A 48 -0.85 -5.60 -5.44
C ASN A 48 -0.50 -5.09 -4.03
N LEU A 49 -1.14 -4.00 -3.58
CA LEU A 49 -0.96 -3.45 -2.24
C LEU A 49 -2.15 -3.88 -1.38
N LEU A 50 -1.96 -4.97 -0.65
CA LEU A 50 -2.95 -5.50 0.28
C LEU A 50 -3.04 -4.56 1.49
N VAL A 51 -4.26 -4.27 1.90
CA VAL A 51 -4.58 -3.39 3.02
C VAL A 51 -5.59 -4.09 3.91
N SER A 52 -5.26 -4.27 5.19
CA SER A 52 -6.23 -4.81 6.14
C SER A 52 -7.09 -3.70 6.74
N ARG A 53 -8.25 -4.07 7.31
CA ARG A 53 -9.32 -3.14 7.73
C ARG A 53 -8.90 -2.14 8.82
N ASN A 54 -7.74 -2.37 9.43
CA ASN A 54 -7.15 -1.52 10.46
C ASN A 54 -6.24 -0.44 9.87
N CYS A 55 -6.17 -0.33 8.53
CA CYS A 55 -5.15 0.43 7.80
C CYS A 55 -3.72 -0.01 8.12
N ASP A 56 -3.51 -1.13 8.82
CA ASP A 56 -2.19 -1.71 9.00
C ASP A 56 -1.80 -2.53 7.77
N LEU A 57 -0.62 -2.19 7.22
CA LEU A 57 0.03 -2.90 6.11
C LEU A 57 0.87 -4.09 6.60
#